data_AF-A0A377UV45-F1
#
_entry.id   AF-A0A377UV45-F1
#
_cell.length_a   1.000
_cell.length_b   1.000
_cell.length_c   1.000
_cell.angle_alpha   90.00
_cell.angle_beta   90.00
_cell.angle_gamma   90.00
#
_symmetry.space_group_name_H-M   'P 1'
#
loop_
_entity.id
_entity.type
_entity.pdbx_description
1 polymer ?
#
loop_
_entity_poly.entity_id
_entity_poly.type
_entity_poly.pdbx_seq_one_letter_code
_entity_poly.pdbx_strand_id
1 'polypeptide(L)'
;MVLTRVLEASGLREGYEYQTQVSIETDNRSRMQPDVIVRLPQGKDVVIDAKMTLVAYERYFNAEDDYTREVALQEHLASVRNHIRLLGRKDYQQLPGLRSLDYVLMFIPVEPAFLLAIDRQPELISEALQNNIMLVSPTTLLVALRTIANLWRYEHQSRNAQKIAERAGAFTTKCACLWMICPPSARAWIRRKRAIARR
;
A
#
# COMPACT_ATOMS: atom_id res chain seq x y z
N MET A 1 -5.84 17.46 -5.60
CA MET A 1 -4.55 17.79 -4.96
C MET A 1 -3.44 16.90 -5.56
N VAL A 2 -2.15 17.21 -5.35
CA VAL A 2 -1.02 16.39 -5.88
C VAL A 2 -1.14 14.92 -5.43
N LEU A 3 -1.48 14.69 -4.16
CA LEU A 3 -1.72 13.36 -3.61
C LEU A 3 -2.78 12.56 -4.38
N THR A 4 -3.92 13.17 -4.69
CA THR A 4 -5.02 12.54 -5.45
C THR A 4 -4.53 12.07 -6.83
N ARG A 5 -3.78 12.91 -7.53
CA ARG A 5 -3.23 12.55 -8.86
C ARG A 5 -2.26 11.38 -8.78
N VAL A 6 -1.44 11.32 -7.73
CA VAL A 6 -0.51 10.20 -7.49
C VAL A 6 -1.27 8.90 -7.23
N LEU A 7 -2.36 8.95 -6.45
CA LEU A 7 -3.22 7.79 -6.20
C LEU A 7 -3.90 7.31 -7.48
N GLU A 8 -4.47 8.21 -8.28
CA GLU A 8 -5.10 7.86 -9.57
C GLU A 8 -4.08 7.23 -10.54
N ALA A 9 -2.86 7.78 -10.61
CA ALA A 9 -1.79 7.28 -11.47
C ALA A 9 -1.18 5.94 -11.00
N SER A 10 -1.43 5.54 -9.75
CA SER A 10 -0.91 4.28 -9.20
C SER A 10 -1.63 3.04 -9.73
N GLY A 11 -2.86 3.21 -10.23
CA GLY A 11 -3.71 2.10 -10.70
C GLY A 11 -4.49 1.40 -9.57
N LEU A 12 -4.45 1.92 -8.35
CA LEU A 12 -5.32 1.51 -7.25
C LEU A 12 -6.74 2.08 -7.44
N ARG A 13 -7.75 1.40 -6.90
CA ARG A 13 -9.17 1.75 -6.97
C ARG A 13 -9.65 2.25 -5.62
N GLU A 14 -10.30 3.41 -5.66
CA GLU A 14 -10.94 3.98 -4.49
C GLU A 14 -12.07 3.07 -3.98
N GLY A 15 -12.20 2.98 -2.65
CA GLY A 15 -13.18 2.13 -1.97
C GLY A 15 -12.74 0.67 -1.80
N TYR A 16 -11.81 0.18 -2.62
CA TYR A 16 -11.30 -1.19 -2.58
C TYR A 16 -9.89 -1.26 -2.02
N GLU A 17 -8.91 -0.73 -2.78
CA GLU A 17 -7.50 -0.79 -2.40
C GLU A 17 -7.04 0.47 -1.67
N TYR A 18 -7.76 1.58 -1.76
CA TYR A 18 -7.54 2.74 -0.89
C TYR A 18 -8.83 3.46 -0.53
N GLN A 19 -8.81 4.21 0.57
CA GLN A 19 -9.92 5.00 1.09
C GLN A 19 -9.40 6.37 1.53
N THR A 20 -10.13 7.43 1.22
CA THR A 20 -9.80 8.81 1.58
C THR A 20 -10.62 9.26 2.80
N GLN A 21 -10.04 10.12 3.64
CA GLN A 21 -10.74 10.87 4.69
C GLN A 21 -11.59 10.04 5.68
N VAL A 22 -11.19 8.81 5.99
CA VAL A 22 -11.91 7.96 6.94
C VAL A 22 -11.83 8.58 8.33
N SER A 23 -12.96 9.11 8.82
CA SER A 23 -13.07 9.55 10.21
C SER A 23 -13.24 8.32 11.09
N ILE A 24 -12.19 7.99 11.85
CA ILE A 24 -12.25 6.91 12.82
C ILE A 24 -12.44 7.54 14.19
N GLU A 25 -13.56 7.25 14.83
CA GLU A 25 -13.78 7.58 16.23
C GLU A 25 -13.04 6.55 17.09
N THR A 26 -12.11 7.03 17.91
CA THR A 26 -11.42 6.19 18.90
C THR A 26 -12.22 6.22 20.21
N ASP A 27 -12.20 5.15 21.00
CA ASP A 27 -12.88 5.05 22.31
C ASP A 27 -12.57 6.23 23.26
N ASN A 28 -11.43 6.88 23.07
CA ASN A 28 -11.00 8.07 23.84
C ASN A 28 -11.56 9.41 23.33
N ARG A 29 -12.57 9.43 22.45
CA ARG A 29 -13.16 10.65 21.81
C ARG A 29 -12.16 11.53 21.05
N SER A 30 -10.94 11.07 20.81
CA SER A 30 -10.00 11.72 19.90
C SER A 30 -10.32 11.30 18.46
N ARG A 31 -10.75 12.27 17.65
CA ARG A 31 -10.96 12.06 16.22
C ARG A 31 -9.60 12.04 15.53
N MET A 32 -9.16 10.86 15.13
CA MET A 32 -7.97 10.69 14.30
C MET A 32 -8.43 10.44 12.86
N GLN A 33 -8.04 11.35 11.98
CA GLN A 33 -8.40 11.30 10.56
C GLN A 33 -7.12 11.27 9.74
N PRO A 34 -6.64 10.08 9.33
CA PRO A 34 -5.62 9.98 8.31
C PRO A 34 -6.17 10.52 6.98
N ASP A 35 -5.30 11.07 6.14
CA ASP A 35 -5.74 11.60 4.85
C ASP A 35 -6.13 10.47 3.90
N VAL A 36 -5.33 9.39 3.87
CA VAL A 36 -5.56 8.22 3.02
C VAL A 36 -5.13 6.93 3.72
N ILE A 37 -5.92 5.87 3.55
CA ILE A 37 -5.59 4.51 3.99
C ILE A 37 -5.49 3.63 2.74
N VAL A 38 -4.36 2.96 2.55
CA VAL A 38 -4.11 2.01 1.47
C VAL A 38 -4.11 0.59 2.06
N ARG A 39 -4.92 -0.29 1.48
CA ARG A 39 -5.04 -1.69 1.88
C ARG A 39 -3.98 -2.51 1.14
N LEU A 40 -3.20 -3.28 1.89
CA LEU A 40 -2.24 -4.23 1.33
C LEU A 40 -2.86 -5.63 1.22
N PRO A 41 -2.30 -6.48 0.33
CA PRO A 41 -2.51 -7.93 0.42
C PRO A 41 -2.12 -8.46 1.80
N GLN A 42 -2.65 -9.63 2.18
CA GLN A 42 -2.44 -10.26 3.51
C GLN A 42 -3.09 -9.55 4.69
N GLY A 43 -3.92 -8.53 4.45
CA GLY A 43 -4.63 -7.86 5.53
C GLY A 43 -3.75 -6.94 6.35
N LYS A 44 -2.77 -6.28 5.73
CA LYS A 44 -2.09 -5.13 6.33
C LYS A 44 -2.64 -3.83 5.75
N ASP A 45 -2.39 -2.72 6.43
CA ASP A 45 -2.75 -1.38 5.96
C ASP A 45 -1.54 -0.44 6.02
N VAL A 46 -1.53 0.56 5.13
CA VAL A 46 -0.59 1.68 5.11
C VAL A 46 -1.39 2.97 5.20
N VAL A 47 -0.94 3.88 6.05
CA VAL A 47 -1.56 5.19 6.20
C VAL A 47 -0.70 6.25 5.53
N ILE A 48 -1.31 7.22 4.86
CA ILE A 48 -0.64 8.37 4.28
C ILE A 48 -1.14 9.63 5.00
N ASP A 49 -0.21 10.44 5.50
CA ASP A 49 -0.46 11.76 6.09
C ASP A 49 0.28 12.82 5.26
N ALA A 50 -0.47 13.78 4.74
CA ALA A 50 -0.01 14.81 3.81
C ALA A 50 -0.04 16.23 4.42
N LYS A 51 -0.17 16.35 5.74
CA LYS A 51 -0.40 17.64 6.42
C LYS A 51 0.86 18.46 6.67
N MET A 52 1.85 18.40 5.79
CA MET A 52 3.06 19.21 5.93
C MET A 52 2.87 20.63 5.38
N THR A 53 3.20 21.63 6.20
CA THR A 53 3.28 23.03 5.77
C THR A 53 4.66 23.36 5.19
N LEU A 54 4.71 23.97 4.01
CA LEU A 54 5.96 24.28 3.28
C LEU A 54 6.38 25.76 3.33
N VAL A 55 5.82 26.54 4.26
CA VAL A 55 6.08 27.99 4.39
C VAL A 55 7.58 28.29 4.54
N ALA A 56 8.31 27.48 5.32
CA ALA A 56 9.76 27.66 5.50
C ALA A 56 10.54 27.41 4.20
N TYR A 57 10.13 26.43 3.40
CA TYR A 57 10.73 26.17 2.09
C TYR A 57 10.44 27.31 1.10
N GLU A 58 9.23 27.86 1.11
CA GLU A 58 8.89 29.03 0.29
C GLU A 58 9.75 30.25 0.67
N ARG A 59 9.97 30.48 1.97
CA ARG A 59 10.89 31.52 2.46
C ARG A 59 12.33 31.27 2.01
N TYR A 60 12.80 30.02 2.08
CA TYR A 60 14.13 29.64 1.60
C TYR A 60 14.30 29.93 0.11
N PHE A 61 13.31 29.58 -0.70
CA PHE A 61 13.34 29.77 -2.15
C PHE A 61 13.31 31.25 -2.55
N ASN A 62 12.54 32.08 -1.82
CA ASN A 62 12.41 33.50 -2.10
C ASN A 62 13.46 34.38 -1.37
N ALA A 63 14.40 33.79 -0.62
CA ALA A 63 15.40 34.54 0.14
C ALA A 63 16.47 35.16 -0.79
N GLU A 64 16.58 36.48 -0.74
CA GLU A 64 17.54 37.26 -1.52
C GLU A 64 18.94 37.27 -0.88
N ASP A 65 19.01 37.19 0.45
CA ASP A 65 20.26 37.16 1.21
C ASP A 65 20.56 35.78 1.82
N ASP A 66 21.85 35.48 1.99
CA ASP A 66 22.32 34.19 2.47
C ASP A 66 21.91 33.91 3.93
N TYR A 67 21.78 34.95 4.75
CA TYR A 67 21.40 34.81 6.15
C TYR A 67 19.94 34.35 6.28
N THR A 68 19.02 35.04 5.61
CA THR A 68 17.61 34.66 5.56
C THR A 68 17.43 33.27 4.96
N ARG A 69 18.23 32.93 3.94
CA ARG A 69 18.21 31.60 3.33
C ARG A 69 18.58 30.51 4.34
N GLU A 70 19.65 30.69 5.10
CA GLU A 70 20.09 29.70 6.10
C GLU A 70 19.07 29.57 7.24
N VAL A 71 18.50 30.68 7.72
CA VAL A 71 17.46 30.65 8.75
C VAL A 71 16.22 29.87 8.27
N ALA A 72 15.75 30.15 7.06
CA ALA A 72 14.60 29.45 6.48
C ALA A 72 14.88 27.95 6.25
N LEU A 73 16.12 27.59 5.90
CA LEU A 73 16.53 26.19 5.78
C LEU A 73 16.42 25.47 7.12
N GLN A 74 16.94 26.05 8.20
CA GLN A 74 16.87 25.45 9.54
C GLN A 74 15.42 25.31 10.02
N GLU A 75 14.57 26.30 9.74
CA GLU A 75 13.12 26.22 10.01
C GLU A 75 12.44 25.09 9.24
N HIS A 76 12.80 24.88 7.96
CA HIS A 76 12.27 23.78 7.14
C HIS A 76 12.66 22.42 7.73
N LEU A 77 13.94 22.23 8.06
CA LEU A 77 14.45 21.01 8.69
C LEU A 77 13.79 20.73 10.05
N ALA A 78 13.65 21.77 10.88
CA ALA A 78 12.95 21.67 12.16
C ALA A 78 11.47 21.31 11.98
N SER A 79 10.81 21.87 10.97
CA SER A 79 9.41 21.53 10.63
C SER A 79 9.29 20.05 10.24
N VAL A 80 10.15 19.54 9.37
CA VAL A 80 10.17 18.11 8.98
C VAL A 80 10.31 17.21 10.22
N ARG A 81 11.32 17.49 11.06
CA ARG A 81 11.58 16.71 12.28
C ARG A 81 10.42 16.76 13.27
N ASN A 82 9.80 17.93 13.44
CA ASN A 82 8.63 18.08 14.30
C ASN A 82 7.45 17.26 13.79
N HIS A 83 7.22 17.22 12.48
CA HIS A 83 6.16 16.38 11.90
C HIS A 83 6.43 14.89 12.10
N ILE A 84 7.68 14.43 11.94
CA ILE A 84 8.06 13.04 12.26
C ILE A 84 7.70 12.72 13.71
N ARG A 85 8.08 13.58 14.66
CA ARG A 85 7.77 13.39 16.08
C ARG A 85 6.28 13.42 16.39
N LEU A 86 5.53 14.31 15.75
CA LEU A 86 4.08 14.40 15.91
C LEU A 86 3.37 13.16 15.38
N LEU A 87 3.79 12.65 14.22
CA LEU A 87 3.25 11.43 13.64
C LEU A 87 3.62 10.19 14.45
N GLY A 88 4.84 10.11 14.98
CA GLY A 88 5.29 8.98 15.80
C GLY A 88 4.53 8.87 17.13
N ARG A 89 3.95 9.97 17.62
CA ARG A 89 3.08 10.00 18.81
C ARG A 89 1.63 9.62 18.52
N LYS A 90 1.19 9.64 17.25
CA LYS A 90 -0.17 9.25 16.89
C LYS A 90 -0.23 7.74 16.84
N ASP A 91 -0.94 7.13 17.78
CA ASP A 91 -1.19 5.69 17.81
C ASP A 91 -2.22 5.28 16.75
N TYR A 92 -1.84 5.38 15.48
CA TYR A 92 -2.66 4.86 14.37
C TYR A 92 -2.90 3.35 14.50
N GLN A 93 -2.04 2.62 15.22
CA GLN A 93 -2.18 1.19 15.51
C GLN A 93 -3.43 0.86 16.34
N GLN A 94 -3.96 1.81 17.12
CA GLN A 94 -5.11 1.59 17.99
C GLN A 94 -6.45 1.95 17.33
N LEU A 95 -6.44 2.35 16.05
CA LEU A 95 -7.66 2.79 15.38
C LEU A 95 -8.57 1.60 15.04
N PRO A 96 -9.83 1.62 15.50
CA PRO A 96 -10.79 0.56 15.18
C PRO A 96 -11.04 0.51 13.66
N GLY A 97 -10.89 -0.67 13.05
CA GLY A 97 -11.08 -0.90 11.62
C GLY A 97 -9.83 -0.79 10.74
N LEU A 98 -8.68 -0.41 11.33
CA LEU A 98 -7.38 -0.69 10.73
C LEU A 98 -6.94 -2.11 11.06
N ARG A 99 -6.32 -2.76 10.07
CA ARG A 99 -5.63 -4.04 10.27
C ARG A 99 -4.22 -3.77 10.81
N SER A 100 -3.32 -4.76 10.80
CA SER A 100 -1.95 -4.50 11.25
C SER A 100 -1.31 -3.41 10.38
N LEU A 101 -0.97 -2.28 11.01
CA LEU A 101 -0.28 -1.17 10.36
C LEU A 101 1.18 -1.55 10.15
N ASP A 102 1.66 -1.50 8.91
CA ASP A 102 3.08 -1.77 8.62
C ASP A 102 3.91 -0.49 8.86
N TYR A 103 3.57 0.60 8.16
CA TYR A 103 4.26 1.90 8.27
C TYR A 103 3.31 3.07 7.97
N VAL A 104 3.68 4.27 8.43
CA VAL A 104 3.01 5.54 8.08
C VAL A 104 3.85 6.27 7.03
N LEU A 105 3.23 6.65 5.91
CA LEU A 105 3.86 7.45 4.87
C LEU A 105 3.63 8.94 5.15
N MET A 106 4.71 9.68 5.42
CA MET A 106 4.67 11.13 5.54
C MET A 106 4.93 11.75 4.17
N PHE A 107 3.91 12.37 3.59
CA PHE A 107 3.95 12.90 2.23
C PHE A 107 4.36 14.37 2.18
N ILE A 108 5.43 14.65 1.42
CA ILE A 108 5.91 16.00 1.12
C ILE A 108 5.53 16.34 -0.33
N PRO A 109 4.60 17.26 -0.59
CA PRO A 109 4.06 17.48 -1.94
C PRO A 109 5.05 18.12 -2.92
N VAL A 110 6.13 18.75 -2.43
CA VAL A 110 7.13 19.44 -3.23
C VAL A 110 8.43 18.66 -3.21
N GLU A 111 8.74 18.00 -4.34
CA GLU A 111 9.92 17.14 -4.49
C GLU A 111 11.24 17.89 -4.17
N PRO A 112 11.48 19.12 -4.66
CA PRO A 112 12.71 19.85 -4.33
C PRO A 112 12.87 20.15 -2.82
N ALA A 113 11.76 20.35 -2.10
CA ALA A 113 11.79 20.60 -0.66
C ALA A 113 12.18 19.34 0.12
N PHE A 114 11.72 18.17 -0.34
CA PHE A 114 12.14 16.88 0.20
C PHE A 114 13.63 16.64 -0.06
N LEU A 115 14.09 16.81 -1.31
CA LEU A 115 15.50 16.60 -1.66
C LEU A 115 16.43 17.51 -0.87
N LEU A 116 16.07 18.79 -0.73
CA LEU A 116 16.84 19.75 0.07
C LEU A 116 16.95 19.30 1.54
N ALA A 117 15.87 18.78 2.13
CA ALA A 117 15.89 18.33 3.51
C ALA A 117 16.84 17.13 3.70
N ILE A 118 16.77 16.14 2.80
CA ILE A 118 17.61 14.94 2.86
C ILE A 118 19.08 15.24 2.55
N ASP A 119 19.35 16.13 1.60
CA ASP A 119 20.71 16.57 1.27
C ASP A 119 21.40 17.23 2.47
N ARG A 120 20.66 18.03 3.25
CA ARG A 120 21.19 18.78 4.38
C ARG A 120 21.21 18.00 5.70
N GLN A 121 20.24 17.13 5.94
CA GLN A 121 20.18 16.25 7.11
C GLN A 121 19.74 14.83 6.68
N PRO A 122 20.67 13.98 6.22
CA PRO A 122 20.37 12.59 5.87
C PRO A 122 19.81 11.77 7.03
N GLU A 123 20.12 12.17 8.28
CA GLU A 123 19.66 11.50 9.50
C GLU A 123 18.14 11.51 9.64
N LEU A 124 17.43 12.45 8.98
CA LEU A 124 15.97 12.52 8.99
C LEU A 124 15.31 11.23 8.48
N ILE A 125 15.93 10.52 7.53
CA ILE A 125 15.42 9.24 7.03
C ILE A 125 15.49 8.19 8.15
N SER A 126 16.64 8.08 8.79
CA SER A 126 16.87 7.12 9.88
C SER A 126 15.98 7.43 11.08
N GLU A 127 15.85 8.71 11.45
CA GLU A 127 14.93 9.18 12.51
C GLU A 127 13.47 8.81 12.19
N ALA A 128 13.02 9.02 10.95
CA ALA A 128 11.67 8.65 10.53
C ALA A 128 11.44 7.14 10.63
N LEU A 129 12.38 6.33 10.12
CA LEU A 129 12.27 4.86 10.14
C LEU A 129 12.21 4.30 11.55
N GLN A 130 13.00 4.85 12.49
CA GLN A 130 12.93 4.46 13.92
C GLN A 130 11.56 4.71 14.54
N ASN A 131 10.79 5.66 14.01
CA ASN A 131 9.42 5.96 14.42
C ASN A 131 8.36 5.25 13.55
N ASN A 132 8.74 4.24 12.74
CA ASN A 132 7.88 3.55 11.77
C ASN A 132 7.24 4.49 10.72
N ILE A 133 7.93 5.57 10.39
CA ILE A 133 7.51 6.56 9.40
C ILE A 133 8.44 6.50 8.19
N MET A 134 7.86 6.52 6.99
CA MET A 134 8.60 6.63 5.74
C MET A 134 8.32 8.00 5.13
N LEU A 135 9.37 8.79 4.94
CA LEU A 135 9.28 10.06 4.20
C LEU A 135 9.10 9.73 2.72
N VAL A 136 8.08 10.32 2.11
CA VAL A 136 7.78 10.10 0.69
C VAL A 136 7.48 11.42 -0.02
N SER A 137 8.01 11.53 -1.23
CA SER A 137 7.73 12.55 -2.22
C SER A 137 6.71 12.04 -3.25
N PRO A 138 6.17 12.86 -4.17
CA PRO A 138 5.23 12.40 -5.19
C PRO A 138 5.78 11.26 -6.04
N THR A 139 7.06 11.32 -6.38
CA THR A 139 7.72 10.30 -7.22
C THR A 139 7.87 8.98 -6.47
N THR A 140 8.38 9.03 -5.24
CA THR A 140 8.60 7.82 -4.42
C THR A 140 7.29 7.19 -3.98
N LEU A 141 6.27 8.01 -3.66
CA LEU A 141 4.93 7.53 -3.36
C LEU A 141 4.31 6.79 -4.56
N LEU A 142 4.42 7.35 -5.78
CA LEU A 142 3.90 6.68 -6.98
C LEU A 142 4.52 5.29 -7.18
N VAL A 143 5.84 5.16 -6.99
CA VAL A 143 6.55 3.89 -7.09
C VAL A 143 6.08 2.90 -6.02
N ALA A 144 5.94 3.35 -4.77
CA ALA A 144 5.43 2.52 -3.68
C ALA A 144 4.02 2.01 -3.98
N LEU A 145 3.10 2.90 -4.39
CA LEU A 145 1.72 2.52 -4.70
C LEU A 145 1.61 1.61 -5.93
N ARG A 146 2.44 1.81 -6.97
CA ARG A 146 2.49 0.88 -8.11
C ARG A 146 2.98 -0.50 -7.70
N THR A 147 3.94 -0.56 -6.79
CA THR A 147 4.39 -1.83 -6.20
C THR A 147 3.24 -2.52 -5.49
N ILE A 148 2.47 -1.78 -4.67
CA ILE A 148 1.27 -2.31 -4.00
C ILE A 148 0.22 -2.80 -5.01
N ALA A 149 -0.04 -2.03 -6.07
CA ALA A 149 -0.97 -2.42 -7.14
C ALA A 149 -0.53 -3.72 -7.84
N ASN A 150 0.78 -3.89 -8.07
CA ASN A 150 1.33 -5.11 -8.62
C ASN A 150 1.22 -6.30 -7.66
N LEU A 151 1.41 -6.08 -6.36
CA LEU A 151 1.18 -7.12 -5.34
C LEU A 151 -0.29 -7.59 -5.34
N TRP A 152 -1.26 -6.69 -5.48
CA TRP A 152 -2.68 -7.04 -5.63
C TRP A 152 -2.95 -7.88 -6.88
N ARG A 153 -2.36 -7.50 -8.02
CA ARG A 153 -2.47 -8.30 -9.26
C ARG A 153 -1.97 -9.73 -9.06
N TYR A 154 -0.84 -9.89 -8.38
CA TYR A 154 -0.27 -11.20 -8.09
C TYR A 154 -1.17 -12.03 -7.18
N GLU A 155 -1.69 -11.44 -6.08
CA GLU A 155 -2.61 -12.10 -5.15
C GLU A 155 -3.89 -12.57 -5.85
N HIS A 156 -4.47 -11.74 -6.74
CA HIS A 156 -5.64 -12.11 -7.51
C HIS A 156 -5.40 -13.27 -8.49
N GLN A 157 -4.25 -13.29 -9.16
CA GLN A 157 -3.87 -14.39 -10.04
C GLN A 157 -3.68 -15.69 -9.25
N SER A 158 -2.98 -15.63 -8.11
CA SER A 158 -2.78 -16.77 -7.21
C SER A 158 -4.11 -17.36 -6.73
N ARG A 159 -5.01 -16.51 -6.23
CA ARG A 159 -6.36 -16.94 -5.81
C ARG A 159 -7.18 -17.56 -6.94
N ASN A 160 -7.06 -17.04 -8.16
CA ASN A 160 -7.78 -17.59 -9.31
C ASN A 160 -7.22 -18.95 -9.73
N ALA A 161 -5.89 -19.11 -9.73
CA ALA A 161 -5.24 -20.40 -10.00
C ALA A 161 -5.64 -21.45 -8.95
N GLN A 162 -5.65 -21.08 -7.67
CA GLN A 162 -6.12 -21.96 -6.59
C GLN A 162 -7.56 -22.42 -6.80
N LYS A 163 -8.47 -21.49 -7.15
CA LYS A 163 -9.89 -21.82 -7.45
C LYS A 163 -10.03 -22.72 -8.67
N ILE A 164 -9.21 -22.55 -9.70
CA ILE A 164 -9.20 -23.42 -10.88
C ILE A 164 -8.73 -24.82 -10.48
N ALA A 165 -7.65 -24.93 -9.70
CA ALA A 165 -7.13 -26.19 -9.21
C ALA A 165 -8.14 -26.93 -8.32
N GLU A 166 -8.80 -26.23 -7.39
CA GLU A 166 -9.87 -26.79 -6.55
C GLU A 166 -11.05 -27.31 -7.39
N ARG A 167 -11.50 -26.53 -8.38
CA ARG A 167 -12.60 -26.95 -9.27
C ARG A 167 -12.19 -28.12 -10.17
N ALA A 168 -10.97 -28.14 -10.69
CA ALA A 168 -10.45 -29.24 -11.48
C ALA A 168 -10.28 -30.52 -10.65
N GLY A 169 -9.82 -30.39 -9.39
CA GLY A 169 -9.76 -31.48 -8.43
C GLY A 169 -11.15 -32.06 -8.14
N ALA A 170 -12.12 -31.22 -7.81
CA ALA A 170 -13.51 -31.64 -7.59
C ALA A 170 -14.13 -32.35 -8.81
N PHE A 171 -13.81 -31.89 -10.03
CA PHE A 171 -14.24 -32.54 -11.27
C PHE A 171 -13.58 -33.90 -11.46
N THR A 172 -12.27 -34.01 -11.20
CA THR A 172 -11.52 -35.27 -11.31
C THR A 172 -12.04 -36.31 -10.32
N THR A 173 -12.32 -35.90 -9.08
CA THR A 173 -12.93 -36.77 -8.06
C THR A 173 -14.32 -37.23 -8.48
N LYS A 174 -15.16 -36.34 -9.05
CA LYS A 174 -16.48 -36.73 -9.57
C LYS A 174 -16.38 -37.75 -10.71
N CYS A 175 -15.50 -37.52 -11.68
CA CYS A 175 -15.28 -38.46 -12.80
C CYS A 175 -14.75 -39.83 -12.32
N ALA A 176 -13.83 -39.83 -11.35
CA ALA A 176 -13.33 -41.07 -10.75
C ALA A 176 -14.43 -41.84 -9.99
N CYS A 177 -15.28 -41.13 -9.26
CA CYS A 177 -16.41 -41.73 -8.56
C CYS A 177 -17.44 -42.31 -9.55
N LEU A 178 -17.75 -41.57 -10.62
CA LEU A 178 -18.63 -42.04 -11.70
C LEU A 178 -18.06 -43.30 -12.39
N TRP A 179 -16.74 -43.34 -12.59
CA TRP A 179 -16.05 -44.50 -13.14
C TRP A 179 -16.14 -45.73 -12.21
N MET A 180 -16.09 -45.55 -10.88
CA MET A 180 -16.25 -46.65 -9.92
C MET A 180 -17.67 -47.22 -9.90
N ILE A 181 -18.68 -46.36 -10.02
CA ILE A 181 -20.11 -46.75 -9.99
C ILE A 181 -20.58 -47.34 -11.33
N CYS A 182 -19.81 -47.17 -12.41
CA CYS A 182 -20.14 -47.66 -13.74
C CYS A 182 -20.20 -49.21 -13.80
N PRO A 183 -21.25 -49.82 -14.37
CA PRO A 183 -21.39 -51.27 -14.41
C PRO A 183 -20.23 -51.97 -15.17
N PRO A 184 -19.85 -53.20 -14.80
CA PRO A 184 -18.71 -53.92 -15.39
C PRO A 184 -18.81 -54.06 -16.92
N SER A 185 -20.03 -54.22 -17.46
CA SER A 185 -20.31 -54.31 -18.90
C SER A 185 -19.91 -53.05 -19.67
N ALA A 186 -20.17 -51.86 -19.12
CA ALA A 186 -19.83 -50.58 -19.73
C ALA A 186 -18.33 -50.29 -19.67
N ARG A 187 -17.65 -50.66 -18.57
CA ARG A 187 -16.19 -50.53 -18.44
C ARG A 187 -15.43 -51.41 -19.43
N ALA A 188 -15.92 -52.62 -19.69
CA ALA A 188 -15.35 -53.53 -20.68
C ALA A 188 -15.47 -53.01 -22.12
N TRP A 189 -16.61 -52.38 -22.46
CA TRP A 189 -16.85 -51.77 -23.77
C TRP A 189 -15.90 -50.58 -24.05
N ILE A 190 -15.69 -49.72 -23.06
CA ILE A 190 -14.76 -48.57 -23.17
C ILE A 190 -13.31 -49.04 -23.33
N ARG A 191 -12.89 -50.08 -22.60
CA ARG A 191 -11.55 -50.69 -22.74
C ARG A 191 -11.33 -51.28 -24.14
N ARG A 192 -12.33 -51.97 -24.71
CA ARG A 192 -12.28 -52.49 -26.09
C ARG A 192 -12.16 -51.37 -27.13
N LYS A 193 -12.94 -50.29 -27.01
CA LYS A 193 -12.83 -49.15 -27.94
C LYS A 193 -11.47 -48.45 -27.88
N ARG A 194 -10.87 -48.31 -26.69
CA ARG A 194 -9.50 -47.75 -26.55
C ARG A 194 -8.41 -48.65 -27.15
N ALA A 195 -8.58 -49.97 -27.12
CA ALA A 195 -7.64 -50.91 -27.74
C ALA A 195 -7.71 -50.87 -29.28
N ILE A 196 -8.89 -50.61 -29.84
CA ILE A 196 -9.09 -50.47 -31.30
C ILE A 196 -8.55 -49.12 -31.80
N ALA A 197 -8.69 -48.04 -31.03
CA ALA A 197 -8.23 -46.70 -31.42
C ALA A 197 -6.71 -46.44 -31.25
N ARG A 198 -5.93 -47.41 -30.75
CA ARG A 198 -4.46 -47.35 -30.63
C ARG A 198 -3.74 -48.20 -31.70
N ARG A 199 -4.49 -48.79 -32.63
CA ARG A 199 -3.99 -49.33 -33.90
C ARG A 199 -4.31 -48.35 -35.01
#